data_AF-A0A4R6LPR0-F1
#
_entry.id   AF-A0A4R6LPR0-F1
#
_cell.length_a   1.000
_cell.length_b   1.000
_cell.length_c   1.000
_cell.angle_alpha   90.00
_cell.angle_beta   90.00
_cell.angle_gamma   90.00
#
_symmetry.space_group_name_H-M   'P 1'
#
loop_
_entity.id
_entity.type
_entity.pdbx_description
1 polymer ?
#
loop_
_entity_poly.entity_id
_entity_poly.type
_entity_poly.pdbx_seq_one_letter_code
_entity_poly.pdbx_strand_id
1 'polypeptide(L)'
;MKNKIVISQSEIDYLKNKDQRMNDLINYIGEIEREYIPEPFTALANSIVYQQLSAKAADSIWNKLKNLIPKLTPENIAAAADSDLKKCGLSKRKIDYLKNLAAAVNQNQLELSKLEQIEAQTIIDQLVKIKGIGSWTAEMFLIFSLNRKNVISYNDLGIRKGIQWFYGLKSEPTEKQFKKFKDQFDPFNTAASLYLWEVTTQNLDQIFNSAKELTTENKVAYYDSPVGLVEVQADKDKIVSLDFKEEKRYQEAANPVLLTAKKQLDQYFKGERKVFELPLEIEGTEFQQSVWQQLLEIPYGNTFSYKEVAEAVGNNKAYRAVGNANNKNRFPIIIPCHRVTASNGDLGGYGSGVWRKKWLLQHEKENL
;
A
#
# COMPACT_ATOMS: atom_id res chain seq x y z
N MET A 1 -13.09 -14.31 20.22
CA MET A 1 -12.69 -13.09 19.49
C MET A 1 -11.18 -13.09 19.42
N LYS A 2 -10.58 -12.84 18.24
CA LYS A 2 -9.12 -12.75 18.13
C LYS A 2 -8.67 -11.42 18.71
N ASN A 3 -7.62 -11.42 19.51
CA ASN A 3 -7.09 -10.18 20.06
C ASN A 3 -6.35 -9.43 18.95
N LYS A 4 -6.62 -8.12 18.83
CA LYS A 4 -6.08 -7.27 17.79
C LYS A 4 -5.20 -6.18 18.39
N ILE A 5 -4.07 -5.91 17.75
CA ILE A 5 -3.32 -4.67 17.92
C ILE A 5 -4.12 -3.61 17.18
N VAL A 6 -4.53 -2.59 17.93
CA VAL A 6 -5.14 -1.37 17.41
C VAL A 6 -4.17 -0.23 17.67
N ILE A 7 -3.82 0.49 16.61
CA ILE A 7 -3.03 1.71 16.72
C ILE A 7 -4.00 2.81 17.17
N SER A 8 -3.70 3.44 18.30
CA SER A 8 -4.56 4.49 18.84
C SER A 8 -4.50 5.77 18.00
N GLN A 9 -5.55 6.58 18.05
CA GLN A 9 -5.58 7.85 17.30
C GLN A 9 -4.42 8.78 17.68
N SER A 10 -4.01 8.80 18.95
CA SER A 10 -2.87 9.61 19.40
C SER A 10 -1.53 9.14 18.83
N GLU A 11 -1.34 7.82 18.65
CA GLU A 11 -0.17 7.26 17.96
C GLU A 11 -0.18 7.67 16.48
N ILE A 12 -1.33 7.56 15.81
CA ILE A 12 -1.51 7.99 14.42
C ILE A 12 -1.20 9.48 14.26
N ASP A 13 -1.81 10.34 15.07
CA ASP A 13 -1.63 11.78 14.99
C ASP A 13 -0.18 12.19 15.25
N TYR A 14 0.49 11.51 16.20
CA TYR A 14 1.91 11.73 16.43
C TYR A 14 2.75 11.41 15.19
N LEU A 15 2.56 10.23 14.60
CA LEU A 15 3.30 9.80 13.41
C LEU A 15 3.06 10.75 12.22
N LYS A 16 1.80 11.14 11.99
CA LYS A 16 1.41 12.10 10.94
C LYS A 16 2.10 13.45 11.11
N ASN A 17 2.14 13.97 12.33
CA ASN A 17 2.78 15.25 12.62
C ASN A 17 4.31 15.20 12.56
N LYS A 18 4.90 14.01 12.72
CA LYS A 18 6.36 13.84 12.79
C LYS A 18 7.06 13.86 11.42
N ASP A 19 6.39 13.40 10.37
CA ASP A 19 6.93 13.38 9.01
C ASP A 19 5.80 13.39 7.97
N GLN A 20 5.86 14.30 7.01
CA GLN A 20 4.85 14.40 5.96
C GLN A 20 4.70 13.10 5.15
N ARG A 21 5.80 12.39 4.86
CA ARG A 21 5.71 11.11 4.12
C ARG A 21 4.99 10.04 4.93
N MET A 22 5.17 10.04 6.26
CA MET A 22 4.45 9.13 7.15
C MET A 22 2.97 9.52 7.21
N ASN A 23 2.65 10.81 7.21
CA ASN A 23 1.26 11.27 7.10
C ASN A 23 0.59 10.73 5.83
N ASP A 24 1.24 10.89 4.69
CA ASP A 24 0.70 10.47 3.40
C ASP A 24 0.58 8.95 3.32
N LEU A 25 1.57 8.21 3.84
CA LEU A 25 1.53 6.75 3.94
C LEU A 25 0.36 6.26 4.80
N ILE A 26 0.14 6.89 5.96
CA ILE A 26 -0.97 6.55 6.84
C ILE A 26 -2.32 6.84 6.17
N ASN A 27 -2.46 7.98 5.50
CA ASN A 27 -3.69 8.34 4.81
C ASN A 27 -3.99 7.40 3.62
N TYR A 28 -2.95 6.94 2.93
CA TYR A 28 -3.08 5.99 1.82
C TYR A 28 -3.51 4.61 2.30
N ILE A 29 -2.84 4.06 3.32
CA ILE A 29 -3.11 2.71 3.82
C ILE A 29 -4.41 2.65 4.64
N GLY A 30 -4.70 3.70 5.40
CA GLY A 30 -5.81 3.73 6.34
C GLY A 30 -5.51 2.97 7.63
N GLU A 31 -6.56 2.43 8.24
CA GLU A 31 -6.47 1.70 9.51
C GLU A 31 -5.79 0.34 9.34
N ILE A 32 -4.86 0.02 10.24
CA ILE A 32 -4.18 -1.28 10.28
C ILE A 32 -4.67 -2.06 11.49
N GLU A 33 -5.11 -3.28 11.24
CA GLU A 33 -5.35 -4.28 12.27
C GLU A 33 -4.36 -5.44 12.14
N ARG A 34 -3.86 -5.92 13.28
CA ARG A 34 -3.03 -7.14 13.36
C ARG A 34 -3.47 -8.03 14.50
N GLU A 35 -3.46 -9.33 14.25
CA GLU A 35 -3.72 -10.32 15.30
C GLU A 35 -2.48 -10.49 16.19
N TYR A 36 -2.71 -10.74 17.49
CA TYR A 36 -1.62 -11.01 18.42
C TYR A 36 -1.99 -12.14 19.41
N ILE A 37 -0.97 -12.78 19.98
CA ILE A 37 -1.12 -13.87 20.95
C ILE A 37 -0.81 -13.31 22.34
N PRO A 38 -1.80 -13.11 23.23
CA PRO A 38 -1.59 -12.43 24.51
C PRO A 38 -0.76 -13.26 25.49
N GLU A 39 -0.88 -14.59 25.43
CA GLU A 39 -0.20 -15.50 26.35
C GLU A 39 1.28 -15.62 26.00
N PRO A 40 2.22 -15.07 26.81
CA PRO A 40 3.61 -14.89 26.40
C PRO A 40 4.33 -16.19 26.03
N PHE A 41 4.14 -17.23 26.84
CA PHE A 41 4.72 -18.55 26.57
C PHE A 41 4.20 -19.14 25.25
N THR A 42 2.89 -19.01 25.02
CA THR A 42 2.24 -19.51 23.81
C THR A 42 2.75 -18.77 22.58
N ALA A 43 2.95 -17.46 22.68
CA ALA A 43 3.47 -16.64 21.58
C ALA A 43 4.92 -17.02 21.22
N LEU A 44 5.80 -17.20 22.21
CA LEU A 44 7.18 -17.62 21.98
C LEU A 44 7.25 -19.04 21.40
N ALA A 45 6.46 -19.97 21.94
CA ALA A 45 6.35 -21.32 21.41
C ALA A 45 5.83 -21.32 19.96
N ASN A 46 4.80 -20.52 19.67
CA ASN A 46 4.27 -20.34 18.33
C ASN A 46 5.37 -19.85 17.37
N SER A 47 6.13 -18.83 17.76
CA SER A 47 7.24 -18.32 16.93
C SER A 47 8.25 -19.41 16.59
N ILE A 48 8.69 -20.22 17.57
CA ILE A 48 9.61 -21.34 17.35
C ILE A 48 9.03 -22.35 16.34
N VAL A 49 7.73 -22.65 16.42
CA VAL A 49 7.06 -23.56 15.50
C VAL A 49 7.03 -23.00 14.07
N TYR A 50 6.81 -21.69 13.89
CA TYR A 50 6.66 -21.06 12.58
C TYR A 50 7.97 -20.76 11.86
N GLN A 51 9.11 -20.73 12.58
CA GLN A 51 10.43 -20.48 11.98
C GLN A 51 10.72 -21.35 10.75
N GLN A 52 11.17 -20.72 9.65
CA GLN A 52 11.63 -21.38 8.42
C GLN A 52 10.59 -22.31 7.76
N LEU A 53 9.30 -22.00 7.89
CA LEU A 53 8.21 -22.74 7.26
C LEU A 53 7.25 -21.81 6.53
N SER A 54 6.51 -22.34 5.56
CA SER A 54 5.32 -21.67 5.04
C SER A 54 4.22 -21.63 6.10
N ALA A 55 3.33 -20.63 6.03
CA ALA A 55 2.21 -20.50 6.96
C ALA A 55 1.39 -21.80 7.06
N LYS A 56 1.00 -22.38 5.91
CA LYS A 56 0.23 -23.63 5.85
C LYS A 56 0.92 -24.81 6.55
N ALA A 57 2.24 -24.95 6.39
CA ALA A 57 2.98 -26.01 7.06
C ALA A 57 3.06 -25.79 8.57
N ALA A 58 3.34 -24.57 8.99
CA ALA A 58 3.40 -24.19 10.39
C ALA A 58 2.04 -24.34 11.10
N ASP A 59 0.94 -23.91 10.46
CA ASP A 59 -0.43 -24.05 10.96
C ASP A 59 -0.78 -25.52 11.24
N SER A 60 -0.40 -26.43 10.33
CA SER A 60 -0.63 -27.86 10.48
C SER A 60 0.09 -28.43 11.71
N ILE A 61 1.36 -28.07 11.91
CA ILE A 61 2.15 -28.49 13.08
C ILE A 61 1.57 -27.88 14.36
N TRP A 62 1.23 -26.59 14.33
CA TRP A 62 0.69 -25.86 15.47
C TRP A 62 -0.64 -26.43 15.95
N ASN A 63 -1.54 -26.77 15.03
CA ASN A 63 -2.82 -27.37 15.37
C ASN A 63 -2.66 -28.78 15.97
N LYS A 64 -1.75 -29.60 15.44
CA LYS A 64 -1.42 -30.91 16.05
C LYS A 64 -0.84 -30.75 17.45
N LEU A 65 0.05 -29.77 17.65
CA LEU A 65 0.65 -29.50 18.96
C LEU A 65 -0.41 -29.05 19.97
N LYS A 66 -1.33 -28.15 19.61
CA LYS A 66 -2.45 -27.74 20.47
C LYS A 66 -3.40 -28.90 20.79
N ASN A 67 -3.61 -29.84 19.86
CA ASN A 67 -4.42 -31.02 20.13
C ASN A 67 -3.72 -31.99 21.10
N LEU A 68 -2.40 -32.15 20.98
CA LEU A 68 -1.60 -32.96 21.90
C LEU A 68 -1.52 -32.32 23.29
N ILE A 69 -1.36 -31.00 23.35
CA ILE A 69 -1.19 -30.23 24.57
C ILE A 69 -2.22 -29.08 24.57
N PRO A 70 -3.47 -29.34 24.99
CA PRO A 70 -4.54 -28.33 24.96
C PRO A 70 -4.23 -27.07 25.78
N LYS A 71 -3.54 -27.24 26.91
CA LYS A 71 -3.04 -26.14 27.73
C LYS A 71 -1.53 -26.02 27.57
N LEU A 72 -1.08 -25.12 26.70
CA LEU A 72 0.33 -24.95 26.36
C LEU A 72 1.08 -24.19 27.48
N THR A 73 1.49 -24.90 28.53
CA THR A 73 2.30 -24.34 29.63
C THR A 73 3.75 -24.84 29.56
N PRO A 74 4.70 -24.14 30.21
CA PRO A 74 6.08 -24.63 30.36
C PRO A 74 6.17 -26.06 30.87
N GLU A 75 5.39 -26.41 31.89
CA GLU A 75 5.38 -27.73 32.53
C GLU A 75 4.88 -28.81 31.57
N ASN A 76 3.80 -28.53 30.84
CA ASN A 76 3.23 -29.48 29.88
C ASN A 76 4.17 -29.72 28.68
N ILE A 77 4.84 -28.66 28.20
CA ILE A 77 5.87 -28.80 27.16
C ILE A 77 7.07 -29.60 27.69
N ALA A 78 7.51 -29.35 28.92
CA ALA A 78 8.61 -30.09 29.55
C ALA A 78 8.27 -31.58 29.76
N ALA A 79 7.03 -31.90 30.13
CA ALA A 79 6.58 -33.27 30.39
C ALA A 79 6.30 -34.09 29.11
N ALA A 80 5.94 -33.44 27.99
CA ALA A 80 5.62 -34.15 26.75
C ALA A 80 6.81 -34.96 26.21
N ALA A 81 6.59 -36.22 25.82
CA ALA A 81 7.65 -37.04 25.26
C ALA A 81 8.11 -36.51 23.88
N ASP A 82 9.42 -36.50 23.65
CA ASP A 82 10.01 -36.08 22.36
C ASP A 82 9.41 -36.84 21.16
N SER A 83 9.05 -38.11 21.34
CA SER A 83 8.39 -38.93 20.32
C SER A 83 7.03 -38.38 19.91
N ASP A 84 6.25 -37.85 20.84
CA ASP A 84 4.91 -37.34 20.55
C ASP A 84 4.96 -35.93 19.94
N LEU A 85 5.91 -35.11 20.39
CA LEU A 85 6.22 -33.83 19.75
C LEU A 85 6.69 -34.03 18.29
N LYS A 86 7.50 -35.07 18.02
CA LYS A 86 7.87 -35.45 16.64
C LYS A 86 6.66 -35.84 15.79
N LYS A 87 5.68 -36.59 16.35
CA LYS A 87 4.43 -36.96 15.63
C LYS A 87 3.60 -35.73 15.22
N CYS A 88 3.74 -34.61 15.93
CA CYS A 88 3.12 -33.34 15.53
C CYS A 88 3.78 -32.70 14.29
N GLY A 89 4.94 -33.19 13.85
CA GLY A 89 5.71 -32.66 12.71
C GLY A 89 6.85 -31.73 13.12
N LEU A 90 7.18 -31.64 14.41
CA LEU A 90 8.32 -30.84 14.90
C LEU A 90 9.65 -31.53 14.58
N SER A 91 10.63 -30.76 14.13
CA SER A 91 12.01 -31.23 14.01
C SER A 91 12.66 -31.35 15.39
N LYS A 92 13.70 -32.19 15.53
CA LYS A 92 14.44 -32.34 16.79
C LYS A 92 14.94 -30.98 17.32
N ARG A 93 15.44 -30.13 16.44
CA ARG A 93 15.90 -28.78 16.79
C ARG A 93 14.78 -27.90 17.37
N LYS A 94 13.58 -27.92 16.79
CA LYS A 94 12.43 -27.14 17.31
C LYS A 94 11.93 -27.70 18.64
N ILE A 95 11.98 -29.02 18.82
CA ILE A 95 11.69 -29.65 20.12
C ILE A 95 12.67 -29.15 21.17
N ASP A 96 13.97 -29.18 20.87
CA ASP A 96 15.00 -28.70 21.80
C ASP A 96 14.78 -27.21 22.17
N TYR A 97 14.40 -26.37 21.20
CA TYR A 97 14.10 -24.96 21.45
C TYR A 97 12.87 -24.76 22.34
N LEU A 98 11.79 -25.51 22.11
CA LEU A 98 10.60 -25.49 22.97
C LEU A 98 10.92 -25.95 24.40
N LYS A 99 11.73 -27.00 24.54
CA LYS A 99 12.18 -27.51 25.84
C LYS A 99 13.09 -26.50 26.57
N ASN A 100 13.99 -25.83 25.84
CA ASN A 100 14.84 -24.78 26.41
C ASN A 100 14.01 -23.60 26.90
N LEU A 101 13.01 -23.16 26.12
CA LEU A 101 12.08 -22.12 26.53
C LEU A 101 11.31 -22.52 27.79
N ALA A 102 10.76 -23.74 27.82
CA ALA A 102 10.09 -24.26 29.01
C ALA A 102 10.99 -24.31 30.24
N ALA A 103 12.24 -24.78 30.08
CA ALA A 103 13.22 -24.84 31.15
C ALA A 103 13.56 -23.44 31.68
N ALA A 104 13.76 -22.44 30.80
CA ALA A 104 14.06 -21.08 31.19
C ALA A 104 12.95 -20.45 32.04
N VAL A 105 11.68 -20.72 31.71
CA VAL A 105 10.54 -20.25 32.51
C VAL A 105 10.45 -21.00 33.84
N ASN A 106 10.52 -22.34 33.83
CA ASN A 106 10.44 -23.16 35.04
C ASN A 106 11.57 -22.88 36.05
N GLN A 107 12.73 -22.45 35.57
CA GLN A 107 13.89 -22.11 36.40
C GLN A 107 13.94 -20.62 36.78
N ASN A 108 12.87 -19.85 36.53
CA ASN A 108 12.79 -18.42 36.78
C ASN A 108 13.87 -17.58 36.08
N GLN A 109 14.45 -18.08 34.97
CA GLN A 109 15.37 -17.31 34.13
C GLN A 109 14.60 -16.32 33.23
N LEU A 110 13.32 -16.60 32.98
CA LEU A 110 12.39 -15.73 32.27
C LEU A 110 11.05 -15.67 33.02
N GLU A 111 10.83 -14.58 33.75
CA GLU A 111 9.59 -14.36 34.51
C GLU A 111 8.49 -13.72 33.65
N LEU A 112 7.65 -14.55 33.04
CA LEU A 112 6.64 -14.11 32.06
C LEU A 112 5.64 -13.08 32.61
N SER A 113 5.27 -13.18 33.88
CA SER A 113 4.30 -12.27 34.54
C SER A 113 4.82 -10.86 34.75
N LYS A 114 6.14 -10.65 34.69
CA LYS A 114 6.77 -9.34 34.90
C LYS A 114 7.11 -8.63 33.58
N LEU A 115 6.96 -9.29 32.44
CA LEU A 115 7.44 -8.77 31.15
C LEU A 115 6.81 -7.42 30.76
N GLU A 116 5.58 -7.14 31.16
CA GLU A 116 4.93 -5.84 30.88
C GLU A 116 5.61 -4.67 31.59
N GLN A 117 6.27 -4.92 32.73
CA GLN A 117 6.90 -3.91 33.59
C GLN A 117 8.39 -3.69 33.28
N ILE A 118 8.98 -4.55 32.44
CA ILE A 118 10.41 -4.54 32.12
C ILE A 118 10.64 -3.75 30.83
N GLU A 119 11.79 -3.08 30.72
CA GLU A 119 12.19 -2.41 29.47
C GLU A 119 12.36 -3.41 28.30
N ALA A 120 11.98 -3.00 27.09
CA ALA A 120 12.02 -3.83 25.89
C ALA A 120 13.41 -4.44 25.65
N GLN A 121 14.48 -3.65 25.79
CA GLN A 121 15.84 -4.12 25.56
C GLN A 121 16.24 -5.22 26.57
N THR A 122 15.90 -5.06 27.85
CA THR A 122 16.18 -6.08 28.86
C THR A 122 15.46 -7.40 28.56
N ILE A 123 14.23 -7.35 28.05
CA ILE A 123 13.49 -8.56 27.64
C ILE A 123 14.19 -9.23 26.45
N ILE A 124 14.61 -8.46 25.45
CA ILE A 124 15.36 -8.98 24.30
C ILE A 124 16.65 -9.67 24.77
N ASP A 125 17.40 -9.04 25.67
CA ASP A 125 18.66 -9.57 26.20
C ASP A 125 18.45 -10.88 27.00
N GLN A 126 17.31 -11.03 27.68
CA GLN A 126 16.93 -12.28 28.34
C GLN A 126 16.54 -13.36 27.32
N LEU A 127 15.71 -13.01 26.34
CA LEU A 127 15.20 -13.94 25.34
C LEU A 127 16.31 -14.50 24.43
N VAL A 128 17.26 -13.67 24.01
CA VAL A 128 18.36 -14.10 23.13
C VAL A 128 19.32 -15.10 23.79
N LYS A 129 19.34 -15.17 25.13
CA LYS A 129 20.09 -16.21 25.87
C LYS A 129 19.46 -17.60 25.70
N ILE A 130 18.19 -17.68 25.34
CA ILE A 130 17.48 -18.92 25.13
C ILE A 130 17.78 -19.43 23.72
N LYS A 131 18.56 -20.51 23.62
CA LYS A 131 18.93 -21.13 22.34
C LYS A 131 17.67 -21.48 21.53
N GLY A 132 17.54 -20.84 20.37
CA GLY A 132 16.38 -20.95 19.47
C GLY A 132 15.62 -19.65 19.27
N ILE A 133 15.91 -18.62 20.08
CA ILE A 133 15.31 -17.30 20.00
C ILE A 133 16.39 -16.28 19.62
N GLY A 134 16.23 -15.66 18.44
CA GLY A 134 17.09 -14.56 17.99
C GLY A 134 16.49 -13.20 18.31
N SER A 135 17.25 -12.12 18.07
CA SER A 135 16.79 -10.73 18.30
C SER A 135 15.53 -10.39 17.52
N TRP A 136 15.46 -10.77 16.23
CA TRP A 136 14.26 -10.58 15.42
C TRP A 136 13.03 -11.27 16.04
N THR A 137 13.17 -12.51 16.50
CA THR A 137 12.08 -13.24 17.17
C THR A 137 11.65 -12.55 18.45
N ALA A 138 12.60 -12.06 19.26
CA ALA A 138 12.30 -11.34 20.48
C ALA A 138 11.54 -10.02 20.18
N GLU A 139 11.97 -9.26 19.18
CA GLU A 139 11.32 -8.02 18.76
C GLU A 139 9.89 -8.28 18.24
N MET A 140 9.69 -9.32 17.42
CA MET A 140 8.36 -9.72 16.96
C MET A 140 7.46 -10.15 18.11
N PHE A 141 8.01 -10.83 19.11
CA PHE A 141 7.29 -11.17 20.34
C PHE A 141 6.87 -9.93 21.13
N LEU A 142 7.74 -8.91 21.24
CA LEU A 142 7.36 -7.66 21.89
C LEU A 142 6.19 -6.95 21.19
N ILE A 143 6.14 -7.00 19.85
CA ILE A 143 5.05 -6.41 19.05
C ILE A 143 3.77 -7.27 19.14
N PHE A 144 3.86 -8.53 18.73
CA PHE A 144 2.71 -9.42 18.50
C PHE A 144 2.35 -10.32 19.69
N SER A 145 2.84 -9.98 20.89
CA SER A 145 2.39 -10.59 22.14
C SER A 145 2.26 -9.55 23.25
N LEU A 146 3.34 -8.83 23.56
CA LEU A 146 3.34 -7.82 24.63
C LEU A 146 2.80 -6.46 24.20
N ASN A 147 2.46 -6.28 22.91
CA ASN A 147 1.92 -5.04 22.35
C ASN A 147 2.74 -3.79 22.72
N ARG A 148 4.08 -3.93 22.75
CA ARG A 148 5.00 -2.82 23.05
C ARG A 148 4.94 -1.81 21.91
N LYS A 149 4.79 -0.53 22.26
CA LYS A 149 4.57 0.56 21.30
C LYS A 149 5.84 1.06 20.60
N ASN A 150 7.01 0.79 21.17
CA ASN A 150 8.27 1.35 20.70
C ASN A 150 9.30 0.28 20.26
N VAL A 151 8.94 -0.53 19.26
CA VAL A 151 9.80 -1.61 18.76
C VAL A 151 9.92 -1.51 17.24
N ILE A 152 11.15 -1.60 16.73
CA ILE A 152 11.46 -1.71 15.30
C ILE A 152 12.67 -2.62 15.13
N SER A 153 12.61 -3.54 14.16
CA SER A 153 13.64 -4.58 13.97
C SER A 153 14.54 -4.28 12.77
N TYR A 154 15.85 -4.16 13.01
CA TYR A 154 16.83 -3.98 11.93
C TYR A 154 17.00 -5.26 11.09
N ASN A 155 16.85 -6.42 11.72
CA ASN A 155 17.01 -7.71 11.06
C ASN A 155 15.78 -8.10 10.22
N ASP A 156 14.72 -7.29 10.23
CA ASP A 156 13.54 -7.50 9.40
C ASP A 156 13.76 -6.92 7.98
N LEU A 157 13.79 -7.79 6.97
CA LEU A 157 13.98 -7.37 5.59
C LEU A 157 12.82 -6.52 5.08
N GLY A 158 11.57 -6.81 5.50
CA GLY A 158 10.40 -6.03 5.12
C GLY A 158 10.50 -4.59 5.61
N ILE A 159 10.88 -4.40 6.87
CA ILE A 159 11.13 -3.07 7.44
C ILE A 159 12.29 -2.37 6.72
N ARG A 160 13.41 -3.05 6.46
CA ARG A 160 14.54 -2.43 5.75
C ARG A 160 14.16 -2.01 4.32
N LYS A 161 13.37 -2.82 3.61
CA LYS A 161 12.82 -2.46 2.28
C LYS A 161 11.82 -1.32 2.37
N GLY A 162 10.95 -1.32 3.38
CA GLY A 162 10.04 -0.21 3.68
C GLY A 162 10.79 1.09 3.90
N ILE A 163 11.85 1.10 4.73
CA ILE A 163 12.68 2.31 4.98
C ILE A 163 13.42 2.74 3.71
N GLN A 164 13.95 1.77 2.94
CA GLN A 164 14.59 2.05 1.65
C GLN A 164 13.62 2.83 0.75
N TRP A 165 12.40 2.34 0.58
CA TRP A 165 11.37 3.00 -0.22
C TRP A 165 10.90 4.33 0.38
N PHE A 166 10.69 4.37 1.70
CA PHE A 166 10.20 5.54 2.44
C PHE A 166 11.10 6.78 2.23
N TYR A 167 12.42 6.58 2.22
CA TYR A 167 13.37 7.66 1.96
C TYR A 167 13.87 7.73 0.50
N GLY A 168 13.47 6.81 -0.37
CA GLY A 168 13.96 6.73 -1.76
C GLY A 168 15.46 6.41 -1.84
N LEU A 169 15.94 5.48 -1.00
CA LEU A 169 17.35 5.07 -0.96
C LEU A 169 17.67 4.13 -2.14
N LYS A 170 18.87 4.29 -2.70
CA LYS A 170 19.37 3.45 -3.80
C LYS A 170 19.65 1.99 -3.38
N SER A 171 19.82 1.75 -2.09
CA SER A 171 20.11 0.45 -1.49
C SER A 171 19.41 0.34 -0.13
N GLU A 172 19.46 -0.84 0.49
CA GLU A 172 18.98 -1.04 1.87
C GLU A 172 19.66 -0.04 2.83
N PRO A 173 18.93 0.42 3.87
CA PRO A 173 19.45 1.41 4.80
C PRO A 173 20.66 0.87 5.56
N THR A 174 21.67 1.71 5.72
CA THR A 174 22.76 1.47 6.67
C THR A 174 22.24 1.50 8.12
N GLU A 175 22.98 0.92 9.07
CA GLU A 175 22.63 0.98 10.50
C GLU A 175 22.42 2.42 11.00
N LYS A 176 23.24 3.36 10.52
CA LYS A 176 23.10 4.79 10.85
C LYS A 176 21.78 5.37 10.34
N GLN A 177 21.38 5.03 9.12
CA GLN A 177 20.09 5.48 8.55
C GLN A 177 18.92 4.83 9.25
N PHE A 178 19.02 3.54 9.57
CA PHE A 178 18.02 2.84 10.36
C PHE A 178 17.87 3.46 11.75
N LYS A 179 18.97 3.74 12.44
CA LYS A 179 18.94 4.42 13.74
C LYS A 179 18.27 5.79 13.64
N LYS A 180 18.56 6.56 12.58
CA LYS A 180 17.90 7.85 12.35
C LYS A 180 16.38 7.70 12.20
N PHE A 181 15.91 6.68 11.48
CA PHE A 181 14.46 6.37 11.40
C PHE A 181 13.89 6.04 12.78
N LYS A 182 14.57 5.16 13.53
CA LYS A 182 14.17 4.76 14.89
C LYS A 182 14.05 5.96 15.84
N ASP A 183 15.06 6.84 15.84
CA ASP A 183 15.07 8.05 16.65
C ASP A 183 13.97 9.04 16.21
N GLN A 184 13.66 9.07 14.91
CA GLN A 184 12.63 9.95 14.36
C GLN A 184 11.23 9.57 14.82
N PHE A 185 10.89 8.28 14.91
CA PHE A 185 9.54 7.82 15.24
C PHE A 185 9.38 7.31 16.69
N ASP A 186 10.37 7.55 17.53
CA ASP A 186 10.23 7.39 18.98
C ASP A 186 9.10 8.28 19.54
N PRO A 187 8.21 7.79 20.42
CA PRO A 187 8.18 6.47 21.06
C PRO A 187 7.23 5.45 20.38
N PHE A 188 6.83 5.67 19.13
CA PHE A 188 5.82 4.86 18.41
C PHE A 188 6.40 4.07 17.23
N ASN A 189 7.61 3.55 17.40
CA ASN A 189 8.29 2.75 16.38
C ASN A 189 7.51 1.49 15.96
N THR A 190 6.67 0.92 16.82
CA THR A 190 5.85 -0.24 16.46
C THR A 190 4.78 0.15 15.45
N ALA A 191 4.07 1.26 15.67
CA ALA A 191 3.08 1.76 14.72
C ALA A 191 3.75 2.13 13.37
N ALA A 192 4.90 2.80 13.40
CA ALA A 192 5.68 3.08 12.18
C ALA A 192 6.08 1.79 11.45
N SER A 193 6.51 0.76 12.18
CA SER A 193 6.86 -0.55 11.61
C SER A 193 5.68 -1.24 10.92
N LEU A 194 4.48 -1.15 11.51
CA LEU A 194 3.26 -1.69 10.92
C LEU A 194 2.95 -1.06 9.56
N TYR A 195 3.06 0.27 9.43
CA TYR A 195 2.90 0.96 8.16
C TYR A 195 4.01 0.63 7.15
N LEU A 196 5.26 0.46 7.61
CA LEU A 196 6.35 0.04 6.72
C LEU A 196 6.15 -1.37 6.14
N TRP A 197 5.60 -2.31 6.91
CA TRP A 197 5.29 -3.65 6.38
C TRP A 197 4.18 -3.61 5.32
N GLU A 198 3.23 -2.69 5.42
CA GLU A 198 2.19 -2.54 4.40
C GLU A 198 2.75 -2.07 3.06
N VAL A 199 3.88 -1.34 3.05
CA VAL A 199 4.56 -0.96 1.80
C VAL A 199 4.86 -2.18 0.94
N THR A 200 5.47 -3.21 1.52
CA THR A 200 5.81 -4.44 0.78
C THR A 200 4.63 -5.39 0.66
N THR A 201 3.72 -5.42 1.64
CA THR A 201 2.55 -6.31 1.62
C THR A 201 1.56 -5.92 0.53
N GLN A 202 1.36 -4.61 0.31
CA GLN A 202 0.47 -4.07 -0.72
C GLN A 202 1.22 -3.69 -2.01
N ASN A 203 2.51 -4.04 -2.13
CA ASN A 203 3.37 -3.77 -3.29
C ASN A 203 3.48 -2.27 -3.66
N LEU A 204 3.40 -1.35 -2.69
CA LEU A 204 3.58 0.09 -2.93
C LEU A 204 4.96 0.39 -3.51
N ASP A 205 5.97 -0.40 -3.15
CA ASP A 205 7.33 -0.32 -3.66
C ASP A 205 7.46 -0.73 -5.14
N GLN A 206 6.43 -1.35 -5.72
CA GLN A 206 6.35 -1.65 -7.15
C GLN A 206 5.49 -0.63 -7.91
N ILE A 207 4.61 0.09 -7.21
CA ILE A 207 3.70 1.08 -7.78
C ILE A 207 4.35 2.48 -7.82
N PHE A 208 5.04 2.83 -6.74
CA PHE A 208 5.68 4.13 -6.54
C PHE A 208 7.17 3.94 -6.33
N ASN A 209 8.00 4.87 -6.82
CA ASN A 209 9.45 4.79 -6.62
C ASN A 209 9.86 5.14 -5.18
N SER A 210 9.07 5.96 -4.48
CA SER A 210 9.31 6.30 -3.06
C SER A 210 8.07 6.92 -2.40
N ALA A 211 8.08 7.06 -1.08
CA ALA A 211 7.00 7.73 -0.34
C ALA A 211 6.77 9.20 -0.74
N LYS A 212 7.72 9.85 -1.42
CA LYS A 212 7.51 11.21 -1.95
C LYS A 212 6.42 11.27 -3.02
N GLU A 213 6.16 10.15 -3.71
CA GLU A 213 5.11 10.08 -4.72
C GLU A 213 3.72 9.87 -4.09
N LEU A 214 3.65 9.60 -2.78
CA LEU A 214 2.39 9.59 -2.04
C LEU A 214 1.85 11.00 -1.76
N THR A 215 2.73 12.01 -1.76
CA THR A 215 2.38 13.40 -1.42
C THR A 215 1.68 14.14 -2.57
N THR A 216 1.42 13.47 -3.70
CA THR A 216 0.51 14.00 -4.71
C THR A 216 -0.88 14.00 -4.09
N GLU A 217 -1.30 15.14 -3.53
CA GLU A 217 -2.64 15.34 -2.95
C GLU A 217 -3.72 14.66 -3.80
N ASN A 218 -4.20 13.49 -3.40
CA ASN A 218 -5.38 12.92 -4.01
C ASN A 218 -6.57 13.35 -3.19
N LYS A 219 -6.89 14.64 -3.30
CA LYS A 219 -8.29 15.05 -3.16
C LYS A 219 -8.97 14.39 -4.35
N VAL A 220 -9.62 13.26 -4.10
CA VAL A 220 -10.31 12.52 -5.15
C VAL A 220 -11.81 12.82 -5.12
N ALA A 221 -12.40 12.76 -6.29
CA ALA A 221 -13.82 12.61 -6.48
C ALA A 221 -14.08 11.43 -7.39
N TYR A 222 -15.17 10.72 -7.12
CA TYR A 222 -15.63 9.65 -7.97
C TYR A 222 -16.93 10.03 -8.67
N TYR A 223 -17.06 9.66 -9.94
CA TYR A 223 -18.27 9.84 -10.72
C TYR A 223 -18.62 8.52 -11.43
N ASP A 224 -19.81 8.00 -11.15
CA ASP A 224 -20.35 6.81 -11.82
C ASP A 224 -20.87 7.20 -13.21
N SER A 225 -20.14 6.83 -14.26
CA SER A 225 -20.51 7.16 -15.64
C SER A 225 -21.04 5.94 -16.41
N PRO A 226 -21.76 6.15 -17.53
CA PRO A 226 -22.13 5.07 -18.45
C PRO A 226 -20.95 4.28 -19.03
N VAL A 227 -19.72 4.83 -18.95
CA VAL A 227 -18.48 4.18 -19.38
C VAL A 227 -17.60 3.73 -18.21
N GLY A 228 -18.20 3.54 -17.03
CA GLY A 228 -17.55 3.03 -15.82
C GLY A 228 -17.21 4.11 -14.80
N LEU A 229 -16.61 3.71 -13.68
CA LEU A 229 -16.24 4.59 -12.59
C LEU A 229 -15.09 5.52 -13.03
N VAL A 230 -15.31 6.82 -12.92
CA VAL A 230 -14.33 7.87 -13.19
C VAL A 230 -13.78 8.40 -11.87
N GLU A 231 -12.47 8.37 -11.70
CA GLU A 231 -11.74 9.02 -10.61
C GLU A 231 -11.14 10.33 -11.13
N VAL A 232 -11.37 11.43 -10.41
CA VAL A 232 -10.76 12.74 -10.68
C VAL A 232 -9.87 13.08 -9.50
N GLN A 233 -8.63 13.47 -9.76
CA GLN A 233 -7.65 13.87 -8.74
C GLN A 233 -7.32 15.35 -8.88
N ALA A 234 -7.16 16.04 -7.76
CA ALA A 234 -6.81 17.46 -7.72
C ALA A 234 -5.72 17.76 -6.68
N ASP A 235 -4.73 18.56 -7.09
CA ASP A 235 -3.79 19.22 -6.19
C ASP A 235 -4.25 20.67 -6.00
N LYS A 236 -4.49 21.07 -4.74
CA LYS A 236 -5.04 22.38 -4.36
C LYS A 236 -6.31 22.74 -5.15
N ASP A 237 -6.19 23.63 -6.13
CA ASP A 237 -7.24 24.21 -6.95
C ASP A 237 -7.18 23.77 -8.42
N LYS A 238 -6.31 22.81 -8.78
CA LYS A 238 -6.16 22.31 -10.15
C LYS A 238 -6.45 20.81 -10.25
N ILE A 239 -7.01 20.39 -11.38
CA ILE A 239 -7.18 18.98 -11.74
C ILE A 239 -5.85 18.46 -12.28
N VAL A 240 -5.34 17.38 -11.68
CA VAL A 240 -4.07 16.75 -12.06
C VAL A 240 -4.24 15.44 -12.83
N SER A 241 -5.41 14.78 -12.71
CA SER A 241 -5.78 13.66 -13.59
C SER A 241 -7.27 13.32 -13.56
N LEU A 242 -7.70 12.61 -14.62
CA LEU A 242 -8.98 11.90 -14.71
C LEU A 242 -8.70 10.49 -15.24
N ASP A 243 -9.15 9.44 -14.57
CA ASP A 243 -8.91 8.06 -15.02
C ASP A 243 -10.11 7.14 -14.73
N PHE A 244 -10.20 6.01 -15.43
CA PHE A 244 -11.22 5.00 -15.20
C PHE A 244 -10.71 3.95 -14.22
N LYS A 245 -11.50 3.63 -13.18
CA LYS A 245 -11.17 2.64 -12.15
C LYS A 245 -12.24 1.54 -12.08
N GLU A 246 -11.90 0.43 -11.44
CA GLU A 246 -12.86 -0.66 -11.18
C GLU A 246 -13.61 -0.44 -9.86
N GLU A 247 -12.96 0.20 -8.89
CA GLU A 247 -13.49 0.44 -7.55
C GLU A 247 -12.95 1.75 -6.97
N LYS A 248 -13.65 2.28 -5.95
CA LYS A 248 -13.20 3.45 -5.19
C LYS A 248 -12.09 3.02 -4.24
N ARG A 249 -10.92 3.66 -4.34
CA ARG A 249 -9.73 3.30 -3.54
C ARG A 249 -9.46 4.29 -2.40
N TYR A 250 -9.93 5.52 -2.53
CA TYR A 250 -9.71 6.58 -1.55
C TYR A 250 -11.04 7.17 -1.08
N GLN A 251 -11.02 7.89 0.04
CA GLN A 251 -12.18 8.67 0.47
C GLN A 251 -12.31 9.95 -0.37
N GLU A 252 -13.54 10.31 -0.74
CA GLU A 252 -13.81 11.54 -1.48
C GLU A 252 -13.51 12.77 -0.62
N ALA A 253 -12.87 13.78 -1.22
CA ALA A 253 -12.54 15.02 -0.54
C ALA A 253 -13.57 16.13 -0.87
N ALA A 254 -13.91 16.94 0.14
CA ALA A 254 -14.72 18.14 -0.05
C ALA A 254 -13.88 19.30 -0.65
N ASN A 255 -13.49 19.18 -1.92
CA ASN A 255 -12.75 20.21 -2.67
C ASN A 255 -13.66 20.91 -3.70
N PRO A 256 -13.74 22.26 -3.71
CA PRO A 256 -14.49 23.02 -4.71
C PRO A 256 -14.19 22.67 -6.18
N VAL A 257 -12.92 22.43 -6.56
CA VAL A 257 -12.57 22.09 -7.95
C VAL A 257 -13.08 20.70 -8.33
N LEU A 258 -13.09 19.76 -7.39
CA LEU A 258 -13.62 18.41 -7.61
C LEU A 258 -15.14 18.40 -7.67
N LEU A 259 -15.83 19.18 -6.83
CA LEU A 259 -17.27 19.36 -6.92
C LEU A 259 -17.66 19.95 -8.29
N THR A 260 -16.87 20.91 -8.77
CA THR A 260 -17.03 21.49 -10.11
C THR A 260 -16.80 20.44 -11.19
N ALA A 261 -15.74 19.62 -11.08
CA ALA A 261 -15.46 18.55 -12.03
C ALA A 261 -16.58 17.50 -12.08
N LYS A 262 -17.08 17.03 -10.93
CA LYS A 262 -18.23 16.10 -10.86
C LYS A 262 -19.46 16.69 -11.56
N LYS A 263 -19.77 17.96 -11.31
CA LYS A 263 -20.89 18.66 -11.95
C LYS A 263 -20.72 18.74 -13.47
N GLN A 264 -19.52 19.06 -13.96
CA GLN A 264 -19.28 19.14 -15.40
C GLN A 264 -19.30 17.76 -16.07
N LEU A 265 -18.82 16.71 -15.40
CA LEU A 265 -18.95 15.34 -15.88
C LEU A 265 -20.42 14.93 -15.98
N ASP A 266 -21.22 15.21 -14.95
CA ASP A 266 -22.67 14.97 -14.96
C ASP A 266 -23.36 15.65 -16.14
N GLN A 267 -23.08 16.94 -16.36
CA GLN A 267 -23.59 17.69 -17.50
C GLN A 267 -23.13 17.12 -18.84
N TYR A 268 -21.86 16.70 -18.96
CA TYR A 268 -21.33 16.11 -20.18
C TYR A 268 -22.06 14.80 -20.52
N PHE A 269 -22.19 13.89 -19.55
CA PHE A 269 -22.87 12.60 -19.76
C PHE A 269 -24.40 12.74 -19.94
N LYS A 270 -24.99 13.87 -19.57
CA LYS A 270 -26.38 14.24 -19.89
C LYS A 270 -26.55 14.92 -21.26
N GLY A 271 -25.45 15.24 -21.95
CA GLY A 271 -25.48 15.97 -23.23
C GLY A 271 -25.64 17.49 -23.08
N GLU A 272 -25.65 18.02 -21.86
CA GLU A 272 -25.86 19.44 -21.57
C GLU A 272 -24.57 20.27 -21.74
N ARG A 273 -23.39 19.64 -21.58
CA ARG A 273 -22.08 20.29 -21.69
C ARG A 273 -21.26 19.76 -22.86
N LYS A 274 -20.76 20.69 -23.67
CA LYS A 274 -19.91 20.39 -24.85
C LYS A 274 -18.42 20.71 -24.65
N VAL A 275 -18.11 21.60 -23.69
CA VAL A 275 -16.75 22.07 -23.38
C VAL A 275 -16.53 22.05 -21.87
N PHE A 276 -15.36 21.59 -21.42
CA PHE A 276 -14.97 21.60 -20.01
C PHE A 276 -14.24 22.90 -19.65
N GLU A 277 -14.58 23.47 -18.51
CA GLU A 277 -13.97 24.68 -17.95
C GLU A 277 -13.37 24.33 -16.60
N LEU A 278 -12.24 23.64 -16.62
CA LEU A 278 -11.54 23.16 -15.43
C LEU A 278 -10.09 23.63 -15.45
N PRO A 279 -9.54 24.09 -14.32
CA PRO A 279 -8.13 24.46 -14.23
C PRO A 279 -7.28 23.19 -14.24
N LEU A 280 -6.66 22.87 -15.37
CA LEU A 280 -5.84 21.68 -15.52
C LEU A 280 -4.36 21.99 -15.23
N GLU A 281 -3.69 21.09 -14.51
CA GLU A 281 -2.24 21.08 -14.40
C GLU A 281 -1.65 20.12 -15.44
N ILE A 282 -1.33 20.67 -16.61
CA ILE A 282 -0.85 19.90 -17.75
C ILE A 282 0.67 19.81 -17.70
N GLU A 283 1.19 18.60 -17.52
CA GLU A 283 2.62 18.29 -17.58
C GLU A 283 2.94 17.43 -18.81
N GLY A 284 3.92 17.85 -19.61
CA GLY A 284 4.37 17.13 -20.79
C GLY A 284 5.45 17.88 -21.55
N THR A 285 6.05 17.24 -22.55
CA THR A 285 6.99 17.92 -23.46
C THR A 285 6.27 18.98 -24.28
N GLU A 286 7.00 19.95 -24.85
CA GLU A 286 6.42 20.98 -25.72
C GLU A 286 5.56 20.38 -26.84
N PHE A 287 6.02 19.28 -27.45
CA PHE A 287 5.26 18.56 -28.47
C PHE A 287 3.99 17.89 -27.91
N GLN A 288 4.03 17.30 -26.72
CA GLN A 288 2.84 16.72 -26.10
C GLN A 288 1.80 17.80 -25.79
N GLN A 289 2.25 18.93 -25.23
CA GLN A 289 1.40 20.05 -24.92
C GLN A 289 0.75 20.63 -26.19
N SER A 290 1.51 20.80 -27.29
CA SER A 290 0.94 21.29 -28.54
C SER A 290 -0.10 20.34 -29.13
N VAL A 291 0.12 19.03 -29.05
CA VAL A 291 -0.88 18.03 -29.44
C VAL A 291 -2.13 18.15 -28.57
N TRP A 292 -2.00 18.21 -27.25
CA TRP A 292 -3.16 18.30 -26.36
C TRP A 292 -3.97 19.59 -26.53
N GLN A 293 -3.31 20.71 -26.80
CA GLN A 293 -4.00 21.96 -27.19
C GLN A 293 -4.77 21.76 -28.50
N GLN A 294 -4.16 21.14 -29.51
CA GLN A 294 -4.86 20.84 -30.77
C GLN A 294 -6.06 19.89 -30.58
N LEU A 295 -6.04 18.99 -29.59
CA LEU A 295 -7.18 18.13 -29.28
C LEU A 295 -8.37 18.93 -28.73
N LEU A 296 -8.12 19.97 -27.91
CA LEU A 296 -9.17 20.83 -27.35
C LEU A 296 -9.91 21.62 -28.44
N GLU A 297 -9.23 21.90 -29.56
CA GLU A 297 -9.81 22.57 -30.74
C GLU A 297 -10.72 21.67 -31.58
N ILE A 298 -10.69 20.33 -31.39
CA ILE A 298 -11.56 19.41 -32.13
C ILE A 298 -12.99 19.55 -31.59
N PRO A 299 -13.99 20.01 -32.37
CA PRO A 299 -15.33 20.25 -31.87
C PRO A 299 -16.03 19.00 -31.33
N TYR A 300 -16.99 19.21 -30.42
CA TYR A 300 -17.86 18.16 -29.90
C TYR A 300 -18.63 17.46 -31.03
N GLY A 301 -18.59 16.13 -31.07
CA GLY A 301 -19.23 15.33 -32.13
C GLY A 301 -18.44 15.22 -33.44
N ASN A 302 -17.31 15.92 -33.56
CA ASN A 302 -16.39 15.82 -34.70
C ASN A 302 -15.19 14.92 -34.39
N THR A 303 -14.59 14.37 -35.44
CA THR A 303 -13.37 13.55 -35.35
C THR A 303 -12.31 14.06 -36.28
N PHE A 304 -11.05 13.99 -35.85
CA PHE A 304 -9.87 14.22 -36.69
C PHE A 304 -9.06 12.93 -36.78
N SER A 305 -8.33 12.74 -37.85
CA SER A 305 -7.35 11.67 -37.96
C SER A 305 -6.04 12.02 -37.25
N TYR A 306 -5.26 11.02 -36.86
CA TYR A 306 -3.90 11.24 -36.35
C TYR A 306 -3.02 12.07 -37.31
N LYS A 307 -3.28 11.96 -38.61
CA LYS A 307 -2.56 12.73 -39.64
C LYS A 307 -2.97 14.20 -39.62
N GLU A 308 -4.26 14.50 -39.54
CA GLU A 308 -4.77 15.88 -39.47
C GLU A 308 -4.28 16.59 -38.20
N VAL A 309 -4.25 15.91 -37.06
CA VAL A 309 -3.66 16.47 -35.83
C VAL A 309 -2.16 16.72 -36.01
N ALA A 310 -1.43 15.80 -36.64
CA ALA A 310 0.01 15.96 -36.91
C ALA A 310 0.30 17.15 -37.84
N GLU A 311 -0.53 17.35 -38.86
CA GLU A 311 -0.47 18.51 -39.76
C GLU A 311 -0.75 19.82 -39.01
N ALA A 312 -1.78 19.85 -38.15
CA ALA A 312 -2.15 21.03 -37.38
C ALA A 312 -1.09 21.46 -36.36
N VAL A 313 -0.33 20.52 -35.77
CA VAL A 313 0.82 20.83 -34.91
C VAL A 313 2.12 21.11 -35.68
N GLY A 314 2.06 21.25 -37.01
CA GLY A 314 3.18 21.65 -37.86
C GLY A 314 4.15 20.52 -38.25
N ASN A 315 3.78 19.25 -38.06
CA ASN A 315 4.62 18.11 -38.44
C ASN A 315 3.79 16.94 -39.02
N ASN A 316 3.54 16.98 -40.33
CA ASN A 316 2.74 15.98 -41.05
C ASN A 316 3.25 14.52 -40.96
N LYS A 317 4.51 14.30 -40.56
CA LYS A 317 5.10 12.96 -40.36
C LYS A 317 4.96 12.45 -38.92
N ALA A 318 4.46 13.27 -37.99
CA ALA A 318 4.42 12.96 -36.57
C ALA A 318 3.18 12.17 -36.11
N TYR A 319 2.38 11.58 -37.01
CA TYR A 319 1.15 10.86 -36.66
C TYR A 319 1.34 9.74 -35.60
N ARG A 320 2.48 9.03 -35.61
CA ARG A 320 2.81 8.06 -34.54
C ARG A 320 3.12 8.73 -33.21
N ALA A 321 3.82 9.87 -33.25
CA ALA A 321 4.13 10.65 -32.05
C ALA A 321 2.87 11.28 -31.45
N VAL A 322 1.90 11.70 -32.29
CA VAL A 322 0.54 12.09 -31.85
C VAL A 322 -0.14 10.92 -31.12
N GLY A 323 -0.09 9.70 -31.68
CA GLY A 323 -0.59 8.50 -31.01
C GLY A 323 0.01 8.30 -29.61
N ASN A 324 1.32 8.47 -29.48
CA ASN A 324 2.02 8.39 -28.19
C ASN A 324 1.63 9.53 -27.24
N ALA A 325 1.48 10.76 -27.73
CA ALA A 325 1.00 11.90 -26.93
C ALA A 325 -0.43 11.68 -26.43
N ASN A 326 -1.32 11.14 -27.27
CA ASN A 326 -2.68 10.75 -26.88
C ASN A 326 -2.69 9.66 -25.81
N ASN A 327 -1.78 8.68 -25.89
CA ASN A 327 -1.62 7.64 -24.86
C ASN A 327 -1.15 8.22 -23.51
N LYS A 328 -0.40 9.33 -23.52
CA LYS A 328 0.08 10.03 -22.33
C LYS A 328 -0.88 11.09 -21.78
N ASN A 329 -2.04 11.29 -22.42
CA ASN A 329 -3.05 12.20 -21.92
C ASN A 329 -3.61 11.71 -20.57
N ARG A 330 -3.38 12.49 -19.50
CA ARG A 330 -3.87 12.22 -18.14
C ARG A 330 -5.32 12.67 -17.90
N PHE A 331 -5.95 13.27 -18.91
CA PHE A 331 -7.28 13.87 -18.83
C PHE A 331 -8.20 13.37 -19.96
N PRO A 332 -8.43 12.04 -20.12
CA PRO A 332 -9.44 11.53 -21.04
C PRO A 332 -10.80 12.22 -20.81
N ILE A 333 -11.62 12.31 -21.85
CA ILE A 333 -12.88 13.08 -21.90
C ILE A 333 -12.66 14.60 -21.91
N ILE A 334 -11.92 15.15 -20.94
CA ILE A 334 -11.67 16.60 -20.81
C ILE A 334 -10.76 17.09 -21.94
N ILE A 335 -9.60 16.45 -22.13
CA ILE A 335 -8.77 16.57 -23.33
C ILE A 335 -9.23 15.42 -24.26
N PRO A 336 -9.97 15.71 -25.33
CA PRO A 336 -10.84 14.72 -25.98
C PRO A 336 -10.07 13.82 -26.98
N CYS A 337 -9.09 13.06 -26.49
CA CYS A 337 -8.30 12.16 -27.33
C CYS A 337 -9.13 11.01 -27.96
N HIS A 338 -10.36 10.78 -27.50
CA HIS A 338 -11.32 9.86 -28.13
C HIS A 338 -11.81 10.36 -29.51
N ARG A 339 -11.71 11.66 -29.81
CA ARG A 339 -12.06 12.24 -31.10
C ARG A 339 -11.02 12.00 -32.20
N VAL A 340 -9.85 11.45 -31.87
CA VAL A 340 -8.80 11.17 -32.84
C VAL A 340 -8.92 9.74 -33.37
N THR A 341 -9.11 9.55 -34.68
CA THR A 341 -9.31 8.25 -35.31
C THR A 341 -8.22 7.94 -36.35
N ALA A 342 -8.24 6.74 -36.93
CA ALA A 342 -7.40 6.44 -38.09
C ALA A 342 -7.98 7.11 -39.35
N SER A 343 -7.11 7.40 -40.32
CA SER A 343 -7.50 8.07 -41.57
C SER A 343 -8.38 7.21 -42.48
N ASN A 344 -8.44 5.91 -42.26
CA ASN A 344 -9.28 4.97 -43.01
C ASN A 344 -10.68 4.79 -42.41
N GLY A 345 -11.04 5.57 -41.38
CA GLY A 345 -12.32 5.47 -40.68
C GLY A 345 -12.34 4.49 -39.51
N ASP A 346 -11.26 3.73 -39.26
CA ASP A 346 -11.17 2.89 -38.07
C ASP A 346 -11.05 3.74 -36.81
N LEU A 347 -11.63 3.27 -35.71
CA LEU A 347 -11.51 3.93 -34.41
C LEU A 347 -10.06 4.04 -33.94
N GLY A 348 -9.17 3.14 -34.36
CA GLY A 348 -7.81 3.05 -33.83
C GLY A 348 -7.78 2.67 -32.34
N GLY A 349 -6.63 2.93 -31.69
CA GLY A 349 -6.45 2.63 -30.27
C GLY A 349 -7.09 3.64 -29.32
N TYR A 350 -7.31 3.23 -28.07
CA TYR A 350 -7.67 4.10 -26.96
C TYR A 350 -7.11 3.53 -25.66
N GLY A 351 -6.29 4.33 -24.94
CA GLY A 351 -5.63 3.88 -23.71
C GLY A 351 -6.62 3.36 -22.65
N SER A 352 -7.81 3.94 -22.59
CA SER A 352 -8.87 3.54 -21.66
C SER A 352 -9.85 2.51 -22.26
N GLY A 353 -9.52 1.87 -23.38
CA GLY A 353 -10.33 0.81 -24.00
C GLY A 353 -11.24 1.29 -25.15
N VAL A 354 -11.18 0.59 -26.28
CA VAL A 354 -11.87 0.97 -27.53
C VAL A 354 -13.39 1.05 -27.37
N TRP A 355 -13.98 0.24 -26.49
CA TRP A 355 -15.41 0.29 -26.22
C TRP A 355 -15.86 1.64 -25.63
N ARG A 356 -15.07 2.25 -24.73
CA ARG A 356 -15.34 3.59 -24.17
C ARG A 356 -15.28 4.64 -25.25
N LYS A 357 -14.27 4.58 -26.12
CA LYS A 357 -14.13 5.49 -27.27
C LYS A 357 -15.34 5.43 -28.18
N LYS A 358 -15.80 4.22 -28.53
CA LYS A 358 -17.01 4.03 -29.35
C LYS A 358 -18.24 4.64 -28.66
N TRP A 359 -18.41 4.41 -27.37
CA TRP A 359 -19.53 4.96 -26.60
C TRP A 359 -19.49 6.50 -26.56
N LEU A 360 -18.34 7.10 -26.23
CA LEU A 360 -18.17 8.55 -26.16
C LEU A 360 -18.47 9.23 -27.50
N LEU A 361 -17.94 8.69 -28.61
CA LEU A 361 -18.23 9.21 -29.95
C LEU A 361 -19.72 9.13 -30.31
N GLN A 362 -20.40 8.06 -29.91
CA GLN A 362 -21.84 7.92 -30.13
C GLN A 362 -22.62 8.93 -29.29
N HIS A 363 -22.30 9.03 -28.00
CA HIS A 363 -22.90 9.99 -27.08
C HIS A 363 -22.79 11.42 -27.60
N GLU A 364 -21.62 11.81 -28.11
CA GLU A 364 -21.44 13.16 -28.68
C GLU A 364 -22.23 13.37 -29.97
N LYS A 365 -22.38 12.35 -30.83
CA LYS A 365 -23.19 12.45 -32.05
C LYS A 365 -24.69 12.55 -31.77
N GLU A 366 -25.17 11.90 -30.73
CA GLU A 366 -26.60 11.90 -30.36
C GLU A 366 -27.05 13.21 -29.68
N ASN A 367 -26.11 13.96 -29.11
CA ASN A 367 -26.36 15.19 -28.34
C ASN A 367 -25.77 16.46 -29.00
N LEU A 368 -25.75 16.48 -30.34
CA LEU A 368 -25.21 17.59 -31.14
C LEU A 368 -26.00 18.89 -31.03
#